data_AF-A0A354BI60-F1
#
_entry.id   AF-A0A354BI60-F1
#
_cell.length_a   1.000
_cell.length_b   1.000
_cell.length_c   1.000
_cell.angle_alpha   90.00
_cell.angle_beta   90.00
_cell.angle_gamma   90.00
#
_symmetry.space_group_name_H-M   'P 1'
#
loop_
_entity.id
_entity.type
_entity.pdbx_description
1 polymer ?
#
loop_
_entity_poly.entity_id
_entity_poly.type
_entity_poly.pdbx_seq_one_letter_code
_entity_poly.pdbx_strand_id
1 'polypeptide(L)'
;MHVITDKRGMIVGGGILTSGKDRNGKAVHVQLTPMKGQSVMEVAMPAEIQRLEGAELFRRLQCDFHLPRGKKELVRKPVRR
;
A
#
# COMPACT_ATOMS: atom_id res chain seq x y z
N MET A 1 -2.23 5.69 2.69
CA MET A 1 -1.56 4.35 2.65
C MET A 1 -0.45 4.43 1.60
N HIS A 2 0.65 3.72 1.79
CA HIS A 2 1.69 3.61 0.75
C HIS A 2 1.54 2.28 0.01
N VAL A 3 1.61 2.33 -1.31
CA VAL A 3 1.58 1.15 -2.18
C VAL A 3 2.86 1.13 -3.01
N ILE A 4 3.42 -0.07 -3.18
CA ILE A 4 4.58 -0.34 -4.03
C ILE A 4 4.08 -1.01 -5.30
N THR A 5 4.41 -0.42 -6.45
CA THR A 5 4.10 -0.99 -7.76
C THR A 5 5.37 -1.37 -8.50
N ASP A 6 5.28 -2.37 -9.38
CA ASP A 6 6.32 -2.68 -10.35
C ASP A 6 6.23 -1.78 -11.61
N LYS A 7 7.14 -1.97 -12.58
CA LYS A 7 7.14 -1.22 -13.85
C LYS A 7 5.87 -1.40 -14.68
N ARG A 8 5.10 -2.46 -14.46
CA ARG A 8 3.83 -2.76 -15.15
C ARG A 8 2.62 -2.16 -14.42
N GLY A 9 2.84 -1.52 -13.27
CA GLY A 9 1.79 -0.97 -12.41
C GLY A 9 1.12 -2.01 -11.51
N MET A 10 1.67 -3.23 -11.41
CA MET A 10 1.16 -4.26 -10.52
C MET A 10 1.55 -3.95 -9.08
N ILE A 11 0.60 -4.10 -8.15
CA ILE A 11 0.84 -3.94 -6.72
C ILE A 11 1.69 -5.13 -6.22
N VAL A 12 2.87 -4.84 -5.70
CA VAL A 12 3.83 -5.83 -5.17
C VAL A 12 4.10 -5.66 -3.67
N GLY A 13 3.61 -4.57 -3.08
CA GLY A 13 3.80 -4.24 -1.67
C GLY A 13 2.84 -3.13 -1.24
N GLY A 14 2.62 -2.99 0.05
CA GLY A 14 1.85 -1.86 0.58
C GLY A 14 1.74 -1.92 2.09
N GLY A 15 1.52 -0.75 2.69
CA GLY A 15 1.43 -0.63 4.14
C GLY A 15 1.08 0.78 4.60
N ILE A 16 0.71 0.87 5.87
CA ILE A 16 0.55 2.14 6.56
C ILE A 16 1.88 2.42 7.27
N LEU A 17 2.47 3.57 6.96
CA LEU A 17 3.62 4.07 7.70
C LEU A 17 3.08 4.94 8.83
N THR A 18 3.00 4.37 10.03
CA THR A 18 2.70 5.14 11.23
C THR A 18 4.00 5.70 11.79
N SER A 19 3.96 6.96 12.21
CA SER A 19 5.04 7.52 13.01
C SER A 19 5.08 6.77 14.34
N GLY A 20 6.26 6.27 14.69
CA GLY A 20 6.49 5.54 15.94
C GLY A 20 7.27 6.37 16.93
N LYS A 21 7.39 5.85 18.15
CA LYS A 21 8.45 6.24 19.09
C LYS A 21 9.41 5.07 19.26
N ASP A 22 10.70 5.36 19.38
CA ASP A 22 11.67 4.35 19.78
C ASP A 22 11.49 3.97 21.26
N ARG A 23 12.33 3.06 21.76
CA ARG A 23 12.31 2.63 23.16
C ARG A 23 12.58 3.78 24.16
N ASN A 24 13.13 4.89 23.69
CA ASN A 24 13.46 6.08 24.48
C ASN A 24 12.41 7.19 24.31
N GLY A 25 11.30 6.94 23.61
CA GLY A 25 10.24 7.92 23.39
C GLY A 25 10.52 8.94 22.27
N LYS A 26 11.64 8.82 21.54
CA LYS A 26 11.98 9.71 20.42
C LYS A 26 11.18 9.34 19.18
N ALA A 27 10.67 10.34 18.46
CA ALA A 27 9.96 10.11 17.21
C ALA A 27 10.85 9.40 16.18
N VAL A 28 10.30 8.35 15.57
CA VAL A 28 10.92 7.60 14.47
C VAL A 28 10.13 7.87 13.20
N HIS A 29 10.85 8.27 12.16
CA HIS A 29 10.31 8.39 10.81
C HIS A 29 10.66 7.14 10.02
N VAL A 30 9.65 6.44 9.53
CA VAL A 30 9.82 5.28 8.64
C VAL A 30 9.70 5.77 7.20
N GLN A 31 10.68 5.44 6.38
CA GLN A 31 10.66 5.70 4.95
C GLN A 31 10.62 4.39 4.17
N LEU A 32 9.81 4.33 3.12
CA LEU A 32 9.83 3.22 2.16
C LEU A 32 10.71 3.61 0.97
N THR A 33 11.73 2.81 0.71
CA THR A 33 12.59 2.95 -0.47
C THR A 33 12.25 1.83 -1.47
N PRO A 34 11.73 2.15 -2.66
CA PRO A 34 11.45 1.13 -3.68
C PRO A 34 12.74 0.53 -4.22
N MET A 35 12.70 -0.76 -4.57
CA MET A 35 13.78 -1.38 -5.33
C MET A 35 13.82 -0.87 -6.78
N LYS A 36 14.92 -1.13 -7.50
CA LYS A 36 15.06 -0.77 -8.91
C LYS A 36 13.88 -1.32 -9.72
N GLY A 37 13.17 -0.42 -10.41
CA GLY A 37 11.99 -0.79 -11.21
C GLY A 37 10.69 -0.90 -10.41
N GLN A 38 10.69 -0.52 -9.15
CA GLN A 38 9.48 -0.29 -8.37
C GLN A 38 9.24 1.20 -8.18
N SER A 39 8.02 1.56 -7.77
CA SER A 39 7.64 2.91 -7.39
C SER A 39 6.80 2.87 -6.13
N VAL A 40 7.00 3.84 -5.24
CA VAL A 40 6.16 4.04 -4.06
C VAL A 40 5.20 5.17 -4.36
N MET A 41 3.93 5.00 -4.04
CA MET A 41 2.93 6.05 -4.14
C MET A 41 2.03 6.06 -2.92
N GLU A 42 1.73 7.27 -2.45
CA GLU A 42 0.69 7.47 -1.46
C GLU A 42 -0.68 7.46 -2.16
N VAL A 43 -1.58 6.64 -1.62
CA VAL A 43 -2.94 6.47 -2.12
C VAL A 43 -3.96 6.61 -0.99
N ALA A 44 -5.17 7.02 -1.36
CA ALA A 44 -6.33 6.95 -0.48
C ALA A 44 -6.57 5.51 -0.05
N MET A 45 -6.81 5.29 1.25
CA MET A 45 -7.08 3.96 1.79
C MET A 45 -8.56 3.62 1.58
N PRO A 46 -8.90 2.55 0.82
CA PRO A 46 -10.28 2.12 0.66
C PRO A 46 -10.89 1.73 2.01
N ALA A 47 -12.13 2.16 2.27
CA ALA A 47 -12.83 1.88 3.53
C ALA A 47 -12.92 0.38 3.84
N GLU A 48 -13.04 -0.46 2.81
CA GLU A 48 -13.13 -1.93 2.93
C GLU A 48 -11.88 -2.57 3.53
N ILE A 49 -10.70 -1.98 3.30
CA ILE A 49 -9.44 -2.50 3.83
C ILE A 49 -8.94 -1.71 5.05
N GLN A 50 -9.63 -0.63 5.43
CA GLN A 50 -9.26 0.22 6.57
C GLN A 50 -9.24 -0.54 7.90
N ARG A 51 -10.09 -1.56 8.03
CA ARG A 51 -10.22 -2.41 9.22
C ARG A 51 -9.35 -3.66 9.19
N LEU A 52 -8.63 -3.89 8.09
CA LEU A 52 -7.78 -5.06 7.93
C LEU A 52 -6.36 -4.71 8.36
N GLU A 53 -5.67 -5.69 8.94
CA GLU A 53 -4.28 -5.53 9.38
C GLU A 53 -3.41 -6.67 8.83
N GLY A 54 -2.10 -6.42 8.82
CA GLY A 54 -1.08 -7.42 8.49
C GLY A 54 -1.34 -8.15 7.17
N ALA A 55 -1.35 -9.48 7.22
CA ALA A 55 -1.42 -10.34 6.05
C ALA A 55 -2.76 -10.25 5.29
N GLU A 56 -3.89 -10.04 5.99
CA GLU A 56 -5.20 -9.97 5.33
C GLU A 56 -5.37 -8.65 4.56
N LEU A 57 -4.87 -7.54 5.12
CA LEU A 57 -4.79 -6.27 4.39
C LEU A 57 -3.99 -6.45 3.09
N PHE A 58 -2.82 -7.08 3.18
CA PHE A 58 -1.97 -7.28 2.01
C PHE A 58 -2.62 -8.19 0.97
N ARG A 59 -3.23 -9.30 1.40
CA ARG A 59 -3.97 -10.20 0.52
C ARG A 59 -5.08 -9.46 -0.23
N ARG A 60 -5.91 -8.68 0.48
CA ARG A 60 -6.99 -7.90 -0.14
C ARG A 60 -6.46 -6.89 -1.15
N LEU A 61 -5.43 -6.14 -0.78
CA LEU A 61 -4.78 -5.16 -1.64
C LEU A 61 -4.29 -5.79 -2.96
N GLN A 62 -3.65 -6.95 -2.87
CA GLN A 62 -3.07 -7.63 -4.02
C GLN A 62 -4.14 -8.30 -4.90
N CYS A 63 -5.12 -8.97 -4.29
CA CYS A 63 -6.12 -9.77 -4.99
C CYS A 63 -7.24 -8.90 -5.57
N ASP A 64 -7.76 -7.97 -4.78
CA ASP A 64 -9.04 -7.31 -5.05
C ASP A 64 -8.87 -5.91 -5.64
N PHE A 65 -7.68 -5.31 -5.55
CA PHE A 65 -7.42 -3.95 -6.02
C PHE A 65 -6.33 -3.88 -7.09
N HIS A 66 -6.39 -2.83 -7.91
CA HIS A 66 -5.30 -2.40 -8.78
C HIS A 66 -5.14 -0.88 -8.71
N LEU A 67 -3.97 -0.38 -9.09
CA LEU A 67 -3.67 1.05 -9.12
C LEU A 67 -3.48 1.49 -10.57
N PRO A 68 -4.48 2.15 -11.19
CA PRO A 68 -4.34 2.62 -12.56
C PRO A 68 -3.16 3.57 -12.69
N ARG A 69 -2.43 3.46 -13.81
CA ARG A 69 -1.25 4.29 -14.07
C ARG A 69 -1.59 5.78 -13.96
N GLY A 70 -0.85 6.49 -13.11
CA GLY A 70 -1.02 7.94 -12.91
C GLY A 70 -2.19 8.34 -12.00
N LYS A 71 -2.91 7.39 -11.39
CA LYS A 71 -3.96 7.66 -10.40
C LYS A 71 -3.41 7.50 -8.98
N LYS A 72 -3.93 8.27 -8.03
CA LYS A 72 -3.62 8.16 -6.59
C LYS A 72 -4.69 7.40 -5.80
N GLU A 73 -5.49 6.60 -6.49
CA GLU A 73 -6.65 5.91 -5.92
C GLU A 73 -6.66 4.45 -6.39
N LEU A 74 -6.90 3.55 -5.44
CA LEU A 74 -7.05 2.13 -5.69
C LEU A 74 -8.43 1.84 -6.25
N VAL A 75 -8.48 1.08 -7.34
CA VAL A 75 -9.72 0.66 -7.98
C VAL A 75 -9.94 -0.81 -7.71
N ARG A 76 -11.17 -1.18 -7.37
CA ARG A 76 -11.56 -2.57 -7.16
C ARG A 76 -11.59 -3.29 -8.51
N LYS A 77 -10.92 -4.43 -8.58
CA LYS A 77 -10.98 -5.31 -9.75
C LYS A 77 -12.39 -5.86 -9.91
N PRO A 78 -12.85 -6.08 -11.15
CA PRO A 78 -14.12 -6.75 -11.38
C PRO A 78 -14.07 -8.17 -10.80
N VAL A 79 -15.01 -8.49 -9.92
CA VAL A 79 -15.21 -9.86 -9.44
C VAL A 79 -15.76 -10.66 -10.62
N ARG A 80 -14.98 -11.59 -11.16
CA ARG A 80 -15.55 -12.62 -12.04
C ARG A 80 -16.43 -13.51 -11.15
N ARG A 81 -17.75 -13.33 -11.26
CA ARG A 81 -18.74 -14.26 -10.72
C ARG A 81 -18.72 -15.55 -11.51
#